data_AF-A0A0F3GHU7-F1
#
_entry.id   AF-A0A0F3GHU7-F1
#
_cell.length_a   1.000
_cell.length_b   1.000
_cell.length_c   1.000
_cell.angle_alpha   90.00
_cell.angle_beta   90.00
_cell.angle_gamma   90.00
#
_symmetry.space_group_name_H-M   'P 1'
#
loop_
_entity.id
_entity.type
_entity.pdbx_description
1 polymer ?
#
loop_
_entity_poly.entity_id
_entity_poly.type
_entity_poly.pdbx_seq_one_letter_code
_entity_poly.pdbx_strand_id
1 'polypeptide(L)' 'MEIRRSLDYQHVYLHYLPLERYFLCIVARYLNGDGFIITAYVTDKIKEGETVWRR' A
#
# COMPACT_ATOMS: atom_id res chain seq x y z
N MET A 1 -6.00 9.65 0.31
CA MET A 1 -5.11 8.52 0.67
C MET A 1 -5.77 7.25 0.17
N GLU A 2 -4.99 6.26 -0.26
CA GLU A 2 -5.54 5.03 -0.83
C GLU A 2 -4.81 3.80 -0.27
N ILE A 3 -5.55 2.75 0.04
CA ILE A 3 -5.00 1.47 0.48
C ILE A 3 -5.47 0.41 -0.50
N ARG A 4 -4.52 -0.32 -1.08
CA ARG A 4 -4.81 -1.48 -1.93
C ARG A 4 -4.27 -2.75 -1.31
N ARG A 5 -4.99 -3.85 -1.50
CA ARG A 5 -4.52 -5.20 -1.19
C ARG A 5 -3.80 -5.77 -2.41
N SER A 6 -2.66 -6.44 -2.17
CA SER A 6 -1.94 -7.16 -3.22
C SER A 6 -2.82 -8.28 -3.79
N LEU A 7 -2.77 -8.48 -5.11
CA LEU A 7 -3.47 -9.56 -5.79
C LEU A 7 -2.87 -10.93 -5.47
N ASP A 8 -1.54 -10.99 -5.34
CA ASP A 8 -0.81 -12.26 -5.11
C ASP A 8 -0.76 -12.64 -3.63
N TYR A 9 -0.78 -11.66 -2.72
CA TYR A 9 -0.59 -11.89 -1.28
C TYR A 9 -1.66 -11.18 -0.45
N GLN A 10 -2.66 -11.94 0.03
CA GLN A 10 -3.80 -11.42 0.79
C GLN A 10 -3.44 -10.67 2.10
N HIS A 11 -2.24 -10.90 2.61
CA HIS A 11 -1.72 -10.27 3.82
C HIS A 11 -0.86 -9.03 3.54
N VAL A 12 -0.67 -8.66 2.27
CA VAL A 12 0.17 -7.52 1.86
C VAL A 12 -0.70 -6.38 1.37
N TYR A 13 -0.44 -5.20 1.91
CA TYR A 13 -1.18 -3.98 1.65
C TYR A 13 -0.22 -2.88 1.21
N LEU A 14 -0.68 -2.07 0.27
CA LEU A 14 0.04 -0.94 -0.30
C LEU A 14 -0.71 0.34 0.09
N HIS A 15 -0.07 1.15 0.92
CA HIS A 15 -0.59 2.43 1.38
C HIS A 15 0.01 3.55 0.54
N TYR A 16 -0.85 4.27 -0.17
CA TYR A 16 -0.48 5.39 -1.02
C TYR A 16 -0.86 6.71 -0.35
N LEU A 17 0.17 7.48 -0.03
CA LEU A 17 0.07 8.83 0.50
C LEU A 17 0.46 9.83 -0.60
N PRO A 18 -0.38 10.83 -0.93
CA PRO A 18 -0.02 11.87 -1.90
C PRO A 18 1.25 12.62 -1.48
N LEU A 19 2.16 12.83 -2.43
CA LEU A 19 3.41 13.56 -2.25
C LEU A 19 3.67 14.43 -3.49
N GLU A 20 3.09 15.63 -3.51
CA GLU A 20 3.06 16.52 -4.68
C GLU A 20 2.57 15.79 -5.95
N ARG A 21 3.46 15.57 -6.94
CA ARG A 21 3.20 14.85 -8.19
C ARG A 21 3.42 13.34 -8.09
N TYR A 22 3.90 12.86 -6.95
CA TYR A 22 4.21 11.47 -6.65
C TYR A 22 3.32 10.93 -5.53
N PHE A 23 3.58 9.69 -5.16
CA PHE A 23 3.04 9.02 -3.99
C PHE A 23 4.18 8.44 -3.19
N LEU A 24 4.09 8.55 -1.86
CA LEU A 24 4.81 7.66 -0.97
C LEU A 24 4.02 6.36 -0.86
N CYS A 25 4.60 5.26 -1.35
CA CYS A 25 4.05 3.93 -1.24
C CYS A 25 4.71 3.21 -0.05
N ILE A 26 3.91 2.75 0.89
CA ILE A 26 4.35 1.92 2.02
C ILE A 26 3.76 0.53 1.81
N VAL A 27 4.61 -0.48 1.72
CA VAL A 27 4.21 -1.88 1.63
C VAL A 27 4.30 -2.50 3.01
N ALA A 28 3.17 -2.94 3.54
CA ALA A 28 3.08 -3.57 4.85
C ALA A 28 2.51 -4.98 4.73
N ARG A 29 2.99 -5.89 5.59
CA ARG A 29 2.38 -7.21 5.78
C ARG A 29 1.71 -7.25 7.15
N TYR A 30 0.45 -7.67 7.19
CA TYR A 30 -0.32 -7.88 8.42
C TYR A 30 -0.56 -9.37 8.65
N LEU A 31 -0.29 -9.84 9.86
CA LEU A 31 -0.51 -11.23 10.27
C LEU A 31 -1.00 -11.27 11.72
N ASN A 32 -2.16 -11.88 11.96
CA ASN A 32 -2.67 -12.20 13.29
C ASN A 32 -2.75 -11.01 14.29
N GLY A 33 -3.07 -9.81 13.80
CA GLY A 33 -3.18 -8.60 14.64
C GLY A 33 -1.90 -7.77 14.71
N ASP A 34 -0.78 -8.30 14.23
CA ASP A 34 0.49 -7.59 14.09
C ASP A 34 0.79 -7.25 12.63
N GLY A 35 1.78 -6.38 12.41
CA GLY A 35 2.28 -6.11 11.08
C GLY A 35 3.64 -5.42 11.08
N PHE A 36 4.33 -5.49 9.95
CA PHE A 36 5.59 -4.80 9.74
C PHE A 36 5.63 -4.16 8.35
N ILE A 37 6.41 -3.08 8.24
CA ILE A 37 6.70 -2.44 6.96
C ILE A 37 7.77 -3.28 6.26
N ILE A 38 7.46 -3.75 5.05
CA ILE A 38 8.42 -4.44 4.18
C ILE A 38 9.34 -3.42 3.53
N THR A 39 8.76 -2.37 2.95
CA THR A 39 9.51 -1.29 2.28
C THR A 39 8.67 -0.02 2.15
N ALA A 40 9.33 1.11 1.98
CA ALA A 40 8.72 2.38 1.62
C ALA A 40 9.51 3.01 0.47
N TYR A 41 8.81 3.49 -0.55
CA TYR A 41 9.43 4.11 -1.73
C TYR A 41 8.51 5.16 -2.37
N VAL A 42 9.11 6.12 -3.06
CA VAL A 42 8.37 7.12 -3.85
C VAL A 42 8.08 6.56 -5.24
N THR A 43 6.87 6.80 -5.75
CA THR A 43 6.39 6.33 -7.06
C THR A 43 5.47 7.35 -7.69
N ASP A 44 5.45 7.47 -9.01
CA ASP A 44 4.46 8.24 -9.78
C ASP A 44 3.20 7.41 -10.11
N LYS A 45 3.23 6.09 -9.83
CA LYS A 45 2.18 5.13 -10.18
C LYS A 45 1.63 4.39 -8.97
N ILE A 46 0.32 4.19 -8.97
CA ILE A 46 -0.39 3.30 -8.05
C ILE A 46 -0.52 1.93 -8.73
N LYS A 47 -0.06 0.85 -8.09
CA LYS A 47 -0.19 -0.53 -8.61
C LYS A 47 -1.65 -0.98 -8.63
N GLU A 48 -1.99 -1.84 -9.59
CA GLU A 48 -3.25 -2.57 -9.62
C GLU A 48 -3.42 -3.46 -8.37
N GLY A 49 -4.66 -3.58 -7.92
CA GLY A 49 -5.01 -4.29 -6.69
C GLY A 49 -6.43 -3.95 -6.26
N GLU A 50 -6.96 -4.76 -5.35
CA GLU A 50 -8.27 -4.49 -4.76
C GLU A 50 -8.19 -3.23 -3.89
N THR A 51 -9.09 -2.28 -4.13
CA THR A 51 -9.18 -1.08 -3.30
C THR A 51 -9.85 -1.43 -1.98
N VAL A 52 -9.07 -1.41 -0.90
CA VAL A 52 -9.55 -1.68 0.45
C VAL A 52 -10.13 -0.41 1.07
N TRP A 53 -9.50 0.74 0.78
CA TRP A 53 -9.92 2.02 1.30
C TRP A 53 -9.49 3.18 0.41
N ARG A 54 -10.35 4.19 0.28
CA ARG A 54 -10.05 5.43 -0.44
C ARG A 54 -10.79 6.61 0.19
N ARG A 55 -10.06 7.69 0.46
CA ARG A 55 -10.57 9.01 0.86
C ARG A 55 -9.94 10.10 0.04
#